data_AF-A0A2A7H1U5-F1
#
_entry.id   AF-A0A2A7H1U5-F1
#
_cell.length_a   1.000
_cell.length_b   1.000
_cell.length_c   1.000
_cell.angle_alpha   90.00
_cell.angle_beta   90.00
_cell.angle_gamma   90.00
#
_symmetry.space_group_name_H-M   'P 1'
#
loop_
_entity.id
_entity.type
_entity.pdbx_description
1 polymer ?
#
loop_
_entity_poly.entity_id
_entity_poly.type
_entity_poly.pdbx_seq_one_letter_code
_entity_poly.pdbx_strand_id
1 'polypeptide(L)' 'MKVNHQLLLELRRKHNMTQRELGEQLNKAKETISRYENGVKNPSLQTLCAYSEVFGVTIDELMKKKIEV' A
#
# COMPACT_ATOMS: atom_id res chain seq x y z
N MET A 1 8.73 -6.25 11.56
CA MET A 1 7.75 -5.24 11.14
C MET A 1 6.80 -5.88 10.13
N LYS A 2 5.51 -5.55 10.13
CA LYS A 2 4.52 -6.05 9.13
C LYS A 2 3.95 -4.86 8.35
N VAL A 3 3.54 -5.05 7.11
CA VAL A 3 2.92 -3.98 6.31
C VAL A 3 1.55 -3.61 6.90
N ASN A 4 1.20 -2.32 6.87
CA ASN A 4 -0.10 -1.82 7.28
C ASN A 4 -1.09 -1.80 6.09
N HIS A 5 -1.70 -2.94 5.81
CA HIS A 5 -2.65 -3.11 4.69
C HIS A 5 -3.84 -2.13 4.72
N GLN A 6 -4.32 -1.81 5.92
CA GLN A 6 -5.42 -0.86 6.10
C GLN A 6 -5.01 0.55 5.65
N LEU A 7 -3.78 0.97 5.99
CA LEU A 7 -3.28 2.27 5.57
C LEU A 7 -3.12 2.35 4.04
N LEU A 8 -2.68 1.27 3.37
CA LEU A 8 -2.60 1.25 1.90
C LEU A 8 -3.96 1.52 1.25
N LEU A 9 -5.02 0.91 1.79
CA LEU A 9 -6.40 1.12 1.35
C LEU A 9 -6.85 2.57 1.61
N GLU A 10 -6.56 3.11 2.79
CA GLU A 10 -6.93 4.47 3.17
C GLU A 10 -6.25 5.53 2.33
N LEU A 11 -4.94 5.39 2.07
CA LEU A 11 -4.21 6.31 1.18
C LEU A 11 -4.83 6.34 -0.21
N ARG A 12 -5.08 5.17 -0.81
CA ARG A 12 -5.74 5.10 -2.12
C ARG A 12 -7.10 5.81 -2.12
N ARG A 13 -7.93 5.55 -1.10
CA ARG A 13 -9.27 6.13 -1.00
C ARG A 13 -9.24 7.63 -0.76
N LYS A 14 -8.30 8.14 0.06
CA LYS A 14 -8.11 9.58 0.29
C LYS A 14 -7.74 10.33 -1.00
N HIS A 15 -7.05 9.66 -1.91
CA HIS A 15 -6.72 10.19 -3.23
C HIS A 15 -7.81 9.94 -4.30
N ASN A 16 -8.99 9.44 -3.91
CA ASN A 16 -10.12 9.12 -4.80
C ASN A 16 -9.75 8.19 -5.96
N MET A 17 -8.74 7.34 -5.79
CA MET A 17 -8.31 6.40 -6.82
C MET A 17 -9.04 5.07 -6.70
N THR A 18 -9.40 4.45 -7.82
CA THR A 18 -9.78 3.05 -7.90
C THR A 18 -8.55 2.14 -7.78
N GLN A 19 -8.76 0.85 -7.46
CA GLN A 19 -7.66 -0.13 -7.41
C GLN A 19 -7.00 -0.33 -8.78
N ARG A 20 -7.72 -0.06 -9.88
CA ARG A 20 -7.18 -0.14 -11.24
C ARG A 20 -6.25 1.03 -11.51
N GLU A 21 -6.67 2.26 -11.21
CA GLU A 21 -5.85 3.46 -11.40
C GLU A 21 -4.57 3.42 -10.55
N LEU A 22 -4.66 2.98 -9.29
CA LEU A 22 -3.44 2.77 -8.48
C LEU A 22 -2.56 1.65 -9.05
N GLY A 23 -3.17 0.59 -9.58
CA GLY A 23 -2.44 -0.48 -10.26
C GLY A 23 -1.65 0.03 -11.46
N GLU A 24 -2.27 0.88 -12.28
CA GLU A 24 -1.62 1.52 -13.43
C GLU A 24 -0.42 2.37 -12.97
N GLN A 25 -0.54 3.17 -11.91
CA GLN A 25 0.58 3.97 -11.38
C GLN A 25 1.72 3.11 -10.81
N LEU A 26 1.40 2.00 -10.14
CA LEU A 26 2.41 1.12 -9.52
C LEU A 26 2.92 0.01 -10.46
N ASN A 27 2.47 0.01 -11.72
CA ASN A 27 2.69 -1.06 -12.70
C ASN A 27 2.34 -2.44 -12.10
N LYS A 28 1.11 -2.57 -11.62
CA LYS A 28 0.53 -3.78 -11.00
C LYS A 28 -0.91 -3.98 -11.50
N ALA A 29 -1.32 -5.24 -11.59
CA ALA A 29 -2.73 -5.54 -11.86
C ALA A 29 -3.64 -5.08 -10.70
N LYS A 30 -4.87 -4.67 -11.02
CA LYS A 30 -5.92 -4.31 -10.03
C LYS A 30 -6.08 -5.36 -8.93
N GLU A 31 -6.04 -6.64 -9.28
CA GLU A 31 -6.13 -7.76 -8.34
C GLU A 31 -4.96 -7.80 -7.36
N THR A 32 -3.76 -7.40 -7.81
CA THR A 32 -2.57 -7.33 -6.96
C THR A 32 -2.73 -6.25 -5.91
N ILE A 33 -3.22 -5.06 -6.29
CA ILE A 33 -3.57 -3.98 -5.36
C ILE A 33 -4.62 -4.46 -4.35
N SER A 34 -5.68 -5.13 -4.83
CA SER A 34 -6.70 -5.71 -3.94
C SER A 34 -6.12 -6.71 -2.94
N ARG A 35 -5.21 -7.59 -3.36
CA ARG A 35 -4.55 -8.56 -2.45
C ARG A 35 -3.67 -7.86 -1.41
N TYR A 36 -3.05 -6.73 -1.76
CA TYR A 36 -2.28 -5.91 -0.81
C TYR A 36 -3.17 -5.24 0.23
N GLU A 37 -4.26 -4.62 -0.19
CA GLU A 37 -5.19 -3.90 0.68
C GLU A 37 -5.95 -4.84 1.62
N ASN A 38 -6.22 -6.06 1.19
CA ASN A 38 -6.89 -7.08 2.01
C ASN A 38 -5.91 -7.93 2.85
N GLY A 39 -4.61 -7.66 2.80
CA GLY A 39 -3.60 -8.43 3.55
C GLY A 39 -3.38 -9.87 3.08
N VAL A 40 -3.90 -10.24 1.90
CA VAL A 40 -3.70 -11.56 1.28
C VAL A 40 -2.26 -11.72 0.80
N LYS A 41 -1.62 -10.62 0.38
CA LYS A 41 -0.23 -10.60 -0.07
C LYS A 41 0.47 -9.36 0.48
N ASN A 42 1.74 -9.50 0.84
CA ASN A 42 2.58 -8.35 1.17
C ASN A 42 3.17 -7.72 -0.10
N PRO A 43 3.15 -6.37 -0.23
CA PRO A 43 3.94 -5.67 -1.23
C PRO A 43 5.45 -5.94 -1.06
N SER A 44 6.20 -5.91 -2.17
CA SER A 44 7.67 -5.90 -2.11
C SER A 44 8.19 -4.54 -1.64
N LEU A 45 9.45 -4.46 -1.22
CA LEU A 45 10.08 -3.18 -0.87
C LEU A 45 9.98 -2.17 -2.02
N GLN A 46 10.26 -2.59 -3.26
CA GLN A 46 10.09 -1.74 -4.44
C GLN A 46 8.66 -1.21 -4.59
N THR A 47 7.66 -2.06 -4.30
CA THR A 47 6.26 -1.62 -4.33
C THR A 47 5.98 -0.61 -3.21
N LEU A 48 6.52 -0.82 -2.00
CA LEU A 48 6.39 0.15 -0.90
C LEU A 48 7.06 1.48 -1.21
N CYS A 49 8.22 1.49 -1.88
CA CYS A 49 8.83 2.72 -2.40
C CYS A 49 7.88 3.44 -3.36
N ALA A 50 7.29 2.72 -4.31
CA ALA A 50 6.36 3.32 -5.25
C ALA A 50 5.08 3.85 -4.57
N TYR A 51 4.55 3.15 -3.54
CA TYR A 51 3.48 3.70 -2.69
C TYR A 51 3.91 4.99 -1.99
N SER A 52 5.12 5.01 -1.44
CA SER A 52 5.72 6.17 -0.76
C SER A 52 5.81 7.38 -1.71
N GLU A 53 6.24 7.16 -2.96
CA GLU A 53 6.32 8.20 -3.99
C GLU A 53 4.94 8.70 -4.43
N VAL A 54 3.98 7.79 -4.67
CA VAL A 54 2.62 8.15 -5.12
C VAL A 54 1.85 8.95 -4.07
N PHE A 55 2.00 8.60 -2.79
CA PHE A 55 1.22 9.18 -1.70
C PHE A 55 1.98 10.21 -0.86
N GLY A 56 3.27 10.43 -1.11
CA GLY A 56 4.08 11.39 -0.38
C GLY A 56 4.28 11.03 1.10
N VAL A 57 4.31 9.74 1.41
CA VAL A 57 4.51 9.21 2.78
C VAL A 57 5.82 8.45 2.87
N THR A 58 6.36 8.23 4.06
CA THR A 58 7.54 7.39 4.24
C THR A 58 7.18 5.90 4.26
N ILE A 59 8.15 5.03 3.95
CA ILE A 59 7.96 3.58 4.07
C ILE A 59 7.66 3.19 5.52
N ASP A 60 8.25 3.85 6.53
CA ASP A 60 7.99 3.55 7.94
C ASP A 60 6.52 3.74 8.31
N GLU A 61 5.87 4.79 7.78
CA GLU A 61 4.43 5.01 7.96
C GLU A 61 3.60 3.87 7.38
N LEU A 62 4.03 3.28 6.25
CA LEU A 62 3.37 2.12 5.63
C LEU A 62 3.51 0.83 6.44
N MET A 63 4.31 0.82 7.51
CA MET A 63 4.57 -0.34 8.35
C MET A 63 3.79 -0.26 9.67
N LYS A 64 3.31 -1.41 10.15
CA LYS A 64 2.80 -1.55 11.52
C LYS A 64 3.96 -1.52 12.49
N LYS A 65 3.99 -0.51 13.35
CA LYS A 65 4.85 -0.50 14.55
C LYS A 65 4.41 -1.66 15.43
N LYS A 66 5.35 -2.53 15.82
CA LYS A 66 5.10 -3.49 16.90
C LYS A 66 4.93 -2.65 18.16
N ILE A 67 3.73 -2.60 18.72
CA ILE A 67 3.58 -2.31 20.14
C ILE A 67 3.75 -3.67 20.80
N GLU A 68 4.94 -3.92 21.32
CA GLU A 68 5.13 -5.00 22.31
C GLU A 68 4.70 -4.40 23.64
N VAL A 69 3.50 -4.78 24.08
CA VAL A 69 3.04 -4.70 25.47
C VAL A 69 3.17 -6.06 26.11
#